data_AF-A0A7Y4WMW4-F1
#
_entry.id   AF-A0A7Y4WMW4-F1
#
_cell.length_a   1.000
_cell.length_b   1.000
_cell.length_c   1.000
_cell.angle_alpha   90.00
_cell.angle_beta   90.00
_cell.angle_gamma   90.00
#
_symmetry.space_group_name_H-M   'P 1'
#
loop_
_entity.id
_entity.type
_entity.pdbx_description
1 polymer ?
#
loop_
_entity_poly.entity_id
_entity_poly.type
_entity_poly.pdbx_seq_one_letter_code
_entity_poly.pdbx_strand_id
1 'polypeptide(L)'
;MWRKARELAQMTPPERNRWVDFLRAVSILAVVCGHWLMAGLYVDEAGELQRGDLLSVSTWAHWLTWAFQVMPVFFLVGGYSNGVSWDATLRKAEPGQIGKYRDWFASRVQRLISPIFPLLMLWAVLAVILTQAGFPREQIRMATEAALIPVWFLAVYLLVTACTPLTYMAWKRFGWASFAWFIPAAMLTDWLTFTAQVPYVNFTNFLWVFLGIHQLGFAWRDGKFENRLFALGWFAVGLAVLISITVYGFYPVAMVSAPGELSNSLPPTLALFALGLAQVGLVLALEPWGRRMLDNLNIWTATVLMNGMIMTVYL
;
A
#
# COMPACT_ATOMS: atom_id res chain seq x y z
N MET A 1 -27.06 -7.64 -2.06
CA MET A 1 -25.64 -7.77 -1.65
C MET A 1 -25.47 -7.80 -0.14
N TRP A 2 -26.06 -6.85 0.61
CA TRP A 2 -25.95 -6.77 2.07
C TRP A 2 -26.35 -8.05 2.84
N ARG A 3 -27.48 -8.69 2.49
CA ARG A 3 -27.94 -9.93 3.16
C ARG A 3 -26.92 -11.07 3.06
N LYS A 4 -26.35 -11.29 1.86
CA LYS A 4 -25.27 -12.27 1.63
C LYS A 4 -23.99 -11.93 2.39
N ALA A 5 -23.60 -10.65 2.43
CA ALA A 5 -22.45 -10.20 3.20
C ALA A 5 -22.64 -10.43 4.72
N ARG A 6 -23.87 -10.24 5.23
CA ARG A 6 -24.23 -10.49 6.63
C ARG A 6 -24.18 -11.98 6.98
N GLU A 7 -24.66 -12.84 6.09
CA GLU A 7 -24.54 -14.30 6.24
C GLU A 7 -23.06 -14.74 6.33
N LEU A 8 -22.22 -14.25 5.42
CA LEU A 8 -20.76 -14.49 5.46
C LEU A 8 -20.09 -13.92 6.71
N ALA A 9 -20.54 -12.74 7.16
CA ALA A 9 -20.06 -12.09 8.38
C ALA A 9 -20.34 -12.95 9.62
N GLN A 10 -21.51 -13.59 9.68
CA GLN A 10 -21.90 -14.51 10.75
C GLN A 10 -21.12 -15.84 10.71
N MET A 11 -20.79 -16.34 9.51
CA MET A 11 -20.00 -17.57 9.34
C MET A 11 -18.48 -17.37 9.54
N THR A 12 -18.02 -16.14 9.74
CA THR A 12 -16.58 -15.86 9.88
C THR A 12 -16.06 -16.42 11.21
N PRO A 13 -15.02 -17.29 11.19
CA PRO A 13 -14.44 -17.82 12.41
C PRO A 13 -13.93 -16.71 13.35
N PRO A 14 -14.14 -16.83 14.67
CA PRO A 14 -13.68 -15.83 15.64
C PRO A 14 -12.15 -15.70 15.69
N GLU A 15 -11.41 -16.74 15.27
CA GLU A 15 -9.95 -16.74 15.19
C GLU A 15 -9.39 -15.84 14.07
N ARG A 16 -10.21 -15.44 13.09
CA ARG A 16 -9.79 -14.57 12.01
C ARG A 16 -9.59 -13.15 12.54
N ASN A 17 -8.41 -12.58 12.31
CA ASN A 17 -8.14 -11.20 12.70
C ASN A 17 -8.93 -10.22 11.82
N ARG A 18 -10.11 -9.80 12.31
CA ARG A 18 -11.01 -8.84 11.62
C ARG A 18 -10.35 -7.48 11.39
N TRP A 19 -9.38 -7.09 12.23
CA TRP A 19 -8.67 -5.80 12.08
C TRP A 19 -7.87 -5.73 10.79
N VAL A 20 -7.27 -6.86 10.36
CA VAL A 20 -6.54 -6.98 9.09
C VAL A 20 -7.45 -6.68 7.90
N ASP A 21 -8.65 -7.27 7.88
CA ASP A 21 -9.61 -7.08 6.80
C ASP A 21 -10.19 -5.66 6.78
N PHE A 22 -10.37 -5.06 7.96
CA PHE A 22 -10.80 -3.67 8.10
C PHE A 22 -9.75 -2.70 7.58
N LEU A 23 -8.49 -2.84 8.01
CA LEU A 23 -7.38 -2.00 7.54
C LEU A 23 -7.23 -2.09 6.02
N ARG A 24 -7.35 -3.29 5.43
CA ARG A 24 -7.32 -3.45 3.97
C ARG A 24 -8.42 -2.63 3.28
N ALA A 25 -9.66 -2.75 3.77
CA ALA A 25 -10.81 -2.05 3.21
C ALA A 25 -10.66 -0.53 3.32
N VAL A 26 -10.23 -0.04 4.49
CA VAL A 26 -9.99 1.39 4.72
C VAL A 26 -8.84 1.91 3.85
N SER A 27 -7.73 1.17 3.72
CA SER A 27 -6.64 1.56 2.83
C SER A 27 -7.11 1.71 1.39
N ILE A 28 -7.90 0.78 0.87
CA ILE A 28 -8.39 0.88 -0.52
C ILE A 28 -9.33 2.08 -0.69
N LEU A 29 -10.25 2.30 0.25
CA LEU A 29 -11.12 3.47 0.22
C LEU A 29 -10.33 4.79 0.29
N ALA A 30 -9.32 4.87 1.16
CA ALA A 30 -8.48 6.04 1.29
C ALA A 30 -7.65 6.29 0.01
N VAL A 31 -7.16 5.24 -0.65
CA VAL A 31 -6.51 5.36 -1.97
C VAL A 31 -7.49 5.93 -2.98
N VAL A 32 -8.68 5.35 -3.13
CA VAL A 32 -9.68 5.81 -4.10
C VAL A 32 -10.06 7.26 -3.81
N CYS A 33 -10.49 7.57 -2.58
CA CYS A 33 -10.83 8.94 -2.18
C CYS A 33 -9.67 9.91 -2.41
N GLY A 34 -8.43 9.52 -2.09
CA GLY A 34 -7.25 10.33 -2.32
C GLY A 34 -7.03 10.64 -3.80
N HIS A 35 -7.17 9.66 -4.69
CA HIS A 35 -7.04 9.88 -6.14
C HIS A 35 -8.12 10.82 -6.67
N TRP A 36 -9.37 10.67 -6.22
CA TRP A 36 -10.45 11.58 -6.60
C TRP A 36 -10.26 13.00 -6.07
N LEU A 37 -9.76 13.14 -4.83
CA LEU A 37 -9.45 14.44 -4.23
C LEU A 37 -8.31 15.14 -4.98
N MET A 38 -7.26 14.39 -5.34
CA MET A 38 -6.10 14.88 -6.10
C MET A 38 -6.42 15.14 -7.57
N ALA A 39 -7.47 14.54 -8.11
CA ALA A 39 -7.97 14.79 -9.46
C ALA A 39 -8.82 16.08 -9.57
N GLY A 40 -8.84 16.92 -8.51
CA GLY A 40 -9.59 18.17 -8.46
C GLY A 40 -9.26 19.09 -9.64
N LEU A 41 -10.26 19.29 -10.51
CA LEU A 41 -10.25 20.36 -11.50
C LEU A 41 -10.80 21.60 -10.81
N TYR A 42 -10.07 22.72 -10.83
CA TYR A 42 -10.63 24.01 -10.41
C TYR A 42 -10.70 24.93 -11.63
N VAL A 43 -11.68 25.83 -11.61
CA VAL A 43 -11.79 26.89 -12.60
C VAL A 43 -11.06 28.09 -12.03
N ASP A 44 -10.05 28.60 -12.75
CA ASP A 44 -9.34 29.79 -12.33
C ASP A 44 -10.20 31.06 -12.47
N GLU A 45 -9.70 32.20 -11.99
CA GLU A 45 -10.41 33.48 -12.10
C GLU A 45 -10.64 33.95 -13.55
N ALA A 46 -9.92 33.36 -14.52
CA ALA A 46 -10.08 33.62 -15.95
C ALA A 46 -11.15 32.72 -16.60
N GLY A 47 -11.74 31.78 -15.85
CA GLY A 47 -12.74 30.83 -16.36
C GLY A 47 -12.14 29.60 -17.05
N GLU A 48 -10.82 29.42 -16.98
CA GLU A 48 -10.11 28.27 -17.56
C GLU A 48 -10.09 27.10 -16.57
N LEU A 49 -10.35 25.90 -17.07
CA LEU A 49 -10.42 24.68 -16.28
C LEU A 49 -8.99 24.17 -16.05
N GLN A 50 -8.42 24.48 -14.90
CA GLN A 50 -7.07 24.07 -14.53
C GLN A 50 -7.08 22.80 -13.68
N ARG A 51 -6.11 21.93 -13.93
CA ARG A 51 -5.85 20.76 -13.08
C ARG A 51 -5.12 21.23 -11.83
N GLY A 52 -5.87 21.49 -10.76
CA GLY A 52 -5.27 21.83 -9.48
C GLY A 52 -4.90 20.59 -8.72
N ASP A 53 -3.61 20.37 -8.61
CA ASP A 53 -3.12 19.59 -7.50
C ASP A 53 -3.41 20.39 -6.22
N LEU A 54 -4.26 19.89 -5.33
CA LEU A 54 -4.53 20.52 -4.02
C LEU A 54 -3.24 20.82 -3.24
N LEU A 55 -2.16 20.08 -3.52
CA LEU A 55 -0.83 20.28 -2.96
C LEU A 55 -0.08 21.50 -3.52
N SER A 56 -0.45 22.02 -4.70
CA SER A 56 0.15 23.24 -5.25
C SER A 56 -0.51 24.51 -4.73
N VAL A 57 -1.77 24.41 -4.27
CA VAL A 57 -2.57 25.55 -3.78
C VAL A 57 -2.47 25.72 -2.26
N SER A 58 -2.28 24.63 -1.50
CA SER A 58 -2.21 24.70 -0.03
C SER A 58 -1.05 23.87 0.54
N THR A 59 -0.06 24.54 1.13
CA THR A 59 1.05 23.89 1.84
C THR A 59 0.58 23.12 3.09
N TRP A 60 -0.59 23.46 3.65
CA TRP A 60 -1.18 22.67 4.74
C TRP A 60 -1.63 21.28 4.26
N ALA A 61 -2.07 21.16 2.99
CA ALA A 61 -2.47 19.89 2.40
C ALA A 61 -1.30 18.89 2.32
N HIS A 62 -0.04 19.35 2.38
CA HIS A 62 1.13 18.46 2.42
C HIS A 62 1.10 17.55 3.66
N TRP A 63 0.67 18.07 4.81
CA TRP A 63 0.53 17.27 6.04
C TRP A 63 -0.62 16.28 5.95
N LEU A 64 -1.68 16.63 5.21
CA LEU A 64 -2.81 15.76 4.96
C LEU A 64 -2.38 14.49 4.19
N THR A 65 -1.35 14.60 3.34
CA THR A 65 -0.79 13.44 2.63
C THR A 65 -0.26 12.36 3.57
N TRP A 66 0.14 12.68 4.81
CA TRP A 66 0.61 11.67 5.77
C TRP A 66 -0.51 10.71 6.18
N ALA A 67 -1.75 11.22 6.22
CA ALA A 67 -2.92 10.41 6.52
C ALA A 67 -3.44 9.65 5.29
N PHE A 68 -3.45 10.28 4.12
CA PHE A 68 -3.93 9.66 2.88
C PHE A 68 -2.92 8.70 2.23
N GLN A 69 -1.63 8.82 2.54
CA GLN A 69 -0.59 7.92 2.06
C GLN A 69 -0.64 6.59 2.83
N VAL A 70 -1.63 5.77 2.47
CA VAL A 70 -1.98 4.51 3.16
C VAL A 70 -1.23 3.28 2.61
N MET A 71 -0.34 3.46 1.64
CA MET A 71 0.46 2.36 1.07
C MET A 71 1.17 1.54 2.15
N PRO A 72 1.85 2.13 3.16
CA PRO A 72 2.51 1.34 4.20
C PRO A 72 1.55 0.44 4.97
N VAL A 73 0.37 0.94 5.34
CA VAL A 73 -0.67 0.14 6.02
C VAL A 73 -1.11 -1.04 5.15
N PHE A 74 -1.26 -0.82 3.84
CA PHE A 74 -1.61 -1.89 2.91
C PHE A 74 -0.54 -2.98 2.84
N PHE A 75 0.74 -2.59 2.79
CA PHE A 75 1.87 -3.55 2.79
C PHE A 75 2.05 -4.27 4.12
N LEU A 76 1.78 -3.63 5.26
CA LEU A 76 1.72 -4.26 6.58
C LEU A 76 0.68 -5.39 6.60
N VAL A 77 -0.56 -5.07 6.17
CA VAL A 77 -1.66 -6.03 6.05
C VAL A 77 -1.32 -7.15 5.05
N GLY A 78 -0.65 -6.79 3.95
CA GLY A 78 -0.09 -7.73 2.98
C GLY A 78 0.89 -8.70 3.63
N GLY A 79 1.80 -8.24 4.47
CA GLY A 79 2.73 -9.04 5.26
C GLY A 79 2.04 -10.07 6.12
N TYR A 80 1.10 -9.62 6.95
CA TYR A 80 0.31 -10.49 7.81
C TYR A 80 -0.44 -11.56 6.99
N SER A 81 -1.18 -11.13 5.97
CA SER A 81 -2.06 -11.99 5.16
C SER A 81 -1.27 -13.00 4.31
N ASN A 82 -0.16 -12.57 3.73
CA ASN A 82 0.73 -13.42 2.95
C ASN A 82 1.42 -14.43 3.85
N GLY A 83 1.86 -14.03 5.04
CA GLY A 83 2.44 -14.93 6.05
C GLY A 83 1.47 -16.03 6.48
N VAL A 84 0.24 -15.67 6.85
CA VAL A 84 -0.80 -16.64 7.24
C VAL A 84 -1.09 -17.62 6.10
N SER A 85 -1.25 -17.11 4.89
CA SER A 85 -1.57 -17.93 3.71
C SER A 85 -0.42 -18.84 3.29
N TRP A 86 0.83 -18.35 3.34
CA TRP A 86 2.00 -19.14 3.01
C TRP A 86 2.21 -20.25 4.03
N ASP A 87 2.08 -19.94 5.32
CA ASP A 87 2.17 -20.93 6.39
C ASP A 87 1.07 -22.01 6.30
N ALA A 88 -0.17 -21.61 6.01
CA ALA A 88 -1.25 -22.57 5.75
C ALA A 88 -0.96 -23.47 4.53
N THR A 89 -0.31 -22.92 3.50
CA THR A 89 0.11 -23.70 2.32
C THR A 89 1.19 -24.71 2.69
N LEU A 90 2.18 -24.30 3.50
CA LEU A 90 3.23 -25.19 3.99
C LEU A 90 2.67 -26.34 4.85
N ARG A 91 1.68 -26.06 5.72
CA ARG A 91 1.04 -27.07 6.58
C ARG A 91 0.18 -28.07 5.81
N LYS A 92 -0.50 -27.63 4.74
CA LYS A 92 -1.37 -28.49 3.93
C LYS A 92 -0.63 -29.30 2.87
N ALA A 93 0.60 -28.91 2.56
CA ALA A 93 1.33 -29.50 1.47
C ALA A 93 1.83 -30.90 1.82
N GLU A 94 1.63 -31.84 0.91
CA GLU A 94 2.04 -33.23 1.12
C GLU A 94 3.57 -33.36 1.22
N PRO A 95 4.07 -34.40 1.92
CA PRO A 95 5.49 -34.74 1.91
C PRO A 95 5.99 -34.92 0.48
N GLY A 96 7.01 -34.15 0.07
CA GLY A 96 7.59 -34.23 -1.27
C GLY A 96 6.83 -33.48 -2.38
N GLN A 97 5.71 -32.80 -2.10
CA GLN A 97 5.00 -32.03 -3.12
C GLN A 97 5.89 -30.90 -3.70
N ILE A 98 6.19 -30.98 -4.98
CA ILE A 98 6.96 -29.99 -5.74
C ILE A 98 6.00 -28.90 -6.25
N GLY A 99 6.45 -27.65 -6.34
CA GLY A 99 5.65 -26.57 -6.95
C GLY A 99 4.74 -25.77 -6.00
N LYS A 100 4.82 -26.01 -4.68
CA LYS A 100 4.03 -25.29 -3.64
C LYS A 100 4.04 -23.76 -3.83
N TYR A 101 5.22 -23.19 -4.11
CA TYR A 101 5.37 -21.75 -4.37
C TYR A 101 4.66 -21.32 -5.65
N ARG A 102 4.87 -22.06 -6.75
CA ARG A 102 4.26 -21.75 -8.05
C ARG A 102 2.75 -21.73 -7.92
N ASP A 103 2.16 -22.75 -7.31
CA ASP A 103 0.70 -22.89 -7.22
C ASP A 103 0.12 -21.81 -6.28
N TRP A 104 0.79 -21.52 -5.17
CA TRP A 104 0.42 -20.43 -4.26
C TRP A 104 0.48 -19.06 -4.95
N PHE A 105 1.58 -18.76 -5.63
CA PHE A 105 1.78 -17.47 -6.29
C PHE A 105 0.86 -17.31 -7.51
N ALA A 106 0.70 -18.34 -8.33
CA ALA A 106 -0.21 -18.35 -9.48
C ALA A 106 -1.65 -18.04 -9.06
N SER A 107 -2.12 -18.61 -7.94
CA SER A 107 -3.47 -18.33 -7.44
C SER A 107 -3.69 -16.84 -7.09
N ARG A 108 -2.64 -16.15 -6.63
CA ARG A 108 -2.69 -14.71 -6.27
C ARG A 108 -2.60 -13.84 -7.50
N VAL A 109 -1.67 -14.16 -8.38
CA VAL A 109 -1.52 -13.50 -9.69
C VAL A 109 -2.83 -13.58 -10.46
N GLN A 110 -3.47 -14.75 -10.53
CA GLN A 110 -4.74 -14.94 -11.24
C GLN A 110 -5.87 -14.08 -10.67
N ARG A 111 -6.01 -14.00 -9.33
CA ARG A 111 -7.04 -13.18 -8.67
C ARG A 111 -6.85 -11.68 -8.93
N LEU A 112 -5.60 -11.25 -9.10
CA LEU A 112 -5.25 -9.84 -9.31
C LEU A 112 -5.31 -9.45 -10.79
N ILE A 113 -4.79 -10.29 -11.69
CA ILE A 113 -4.79 -10.04 -13.14
C ILE A 113 -6.20 -10.16 -13.73
N SER A 114 -7.02 -11.12 -13.26
CA SER A 114 -8.35 -11.38 -13.83
C SER A 114 -9.25 -10.14 -13.95
N PRO A 115 -9.37 -9.25 -12.93
CA PRO A 115 -10.17 -8.03 -13.07
C PRO A 115 -9.46 -6.90 -13.83
N ILE A 116 -8.13 -6.91 -13.89
CA ILE A 116 -7.34 -5.81 -14.46
C ILE A 116 -7.12 -5.96 -15.96
N PHE A 117 -6.95 -7.19 -16.42
CA PHE A 117 -6.71 -7.47 -17.82
C PHE A 117 -7.84 -6.92 -18.73
N PRO A 118 -9.15 -7.10 -18.42
CA PRO A 118 -10.22 -6.49 -19.19
C PRO A 118 -10.18 -4.96 -19.18
N LEU A 119 -9.84 -4.35 -18.04
CA LEU A 119 -9.73 -2.90 -17.92
C LEU A 119 -8.59 -2.35 -18.77
N LEU A 120 -7.41 -2.98 -18.70
CA LEU A 120 -6.26 -2.61 -19.53
C LEU A 120 -6.56 -2.77 -21.02
N MET A 121 -7.26 -3.85 -21.39
CA MET A 121 -7.69 -4.09 -22.76
C MET A 121 -8.68 -3.02 -23.23
N LEU A 122 -9.65 -2.63 -22.38
CA LEU A 122 -10.57 -1.54 -22.67
C LEU A 122 -9.82 -0.22 -22.91
N TRP A 123 -8.92 0.17 -22.01
CA TRP A 123 -8.11 1.39 -22.18
C TRP A 123 -7.21 1.34 -23.41
N ALA A 124 -6.61 0.18 -23.72
CA ALA A 124 -5.80 0.02 -24.92
C ALA A 124 -6.63 0.21 -26.20
N VAL A 125 -7.83 -0.37 -26.25
CA VAL A 125 -8.76 -0.19 -27.38
C VAL A 125 -9.20 1.27 -27.49
N LEU A 126 -9.57 1.91 -26.37
CA LEU A 126 -9.93 3.33 -26.34
C LEU A 126 -8.78 4.22 -26.83
N ALA A 127 -7.55 3.96 -26.39
CA ALA A 127 -6.38 4.72 -26.83
C ALA A 127 -6.17 4.60 -28.35
N VAL A 128 -6.35 3.41 -28.93
CA VAL A 128 -6.28 3.21 -30.39
C VAL A 128 -7.40 3.97 -31.08
N ILE A 129 -8.66 3.85 -30.63
CA ILE A 129 -9.80 4.54 -31.24
C ILE A 129 -9.61 6.06 -31.21
N LEU A 130 -9.23 6.64 -30.07
CA LEU A 130 -9.00 8.08 -29.92
C LEU A 130 -7.85 8.56 -30.81
N THR A 131 -6.81 7.75 -30.96
CA THR A 131 -5.70 8.05 -31.87
C THR A 131 -6.17 8.08 -33.32
N GLN A 132 -7.00 7.11 -33.74
CA GLN A 132 -7.55 7.08 -35.10
C GLN A 132 -8.60 8.18 -35.35
N ALA A 133 -9.31 8.62 -34.31
CA ALA A 133 -10.26 9.72 -34.37
C ALA A 133 -9.59 11.11 -34.41
N GLY A 134 -8.25 11.18 -34.34
CA GLY A 134 -7.49 12.42 -34.49
C GLY A 134 -7.36 13.26 -33.21
N PHE A 135 -7.63 12.69 -32.02
CA PHE A 135 -7.44 13.42 -30.76
C PHE A 135 -5.96 13.75 -30.51
N PRO A 136 -5.65 14.86 -29.81
CA PRO A 136 -4.28 15.22 -29.47
C PRO A 136 -3.59 14.12 -28.66
N ARG A 137 -2.39 13.70 -29.10
CA ARG A 137 -1.62 12.62 -28.45
C ARG A 137 -1.32 12.91 -26.99
N GLU A 138 -1.18 14.18 -26.62
CA GLU A 138 -0.92 14.60 -25.25
C GLU A 138 -2.10 14.29 -24.32
N GLN A 139 -3.33 14.51 -24.77
CA GLN A 139 -4.54 14.17 -24.01
C GLN A 139 -4.69 12.65 -23.85
N ILE A 140 -4.39 11.89 -24.91
CA ILE A 140 -4.40 10.43 -24.87
C ILE A 140 -3.33 9.90 -23.89
N ARG A 141 -2.12 10.47 -23.92
CA ARG A 141 -1.03 10.13 -22.99
C ARG A 141 -1.46 10.40 -21.56
N MET A 142 -1.98 11.60 -21.27
CA MET A 142 -2.46 11.96 -19.93
C MET A 142 -3.55 11.01 -19.43
N ALA A 143 -4.52 10.67 -20.27
CA ALA A 143 -5.60 9.74 -19.91
C ALA A 143 -5.06 8.32 -19.64
N THR A 144 -4.13 7.85 -20.47
CA THR A 144 -3.50 6.53 -20.32
C THR A 144 -2.61 6.46 -19.09
N GLU A 145 -1.79 7.48 -18.83
CA GLU A 145 -0.97 7.58 -17.63
C GLU A 145 -1.83 7.57 -16.37
N ALA A 146 -2.92 8.35 -16.34
CA ALA A 146 -3.87 8.36 -15.23
C ALA A 146 -4.50 6.98 -14.99
N ALA A 147 -4.89 6.27 -16.05
CA ALA A 147 -5.44 4.92 -15.96
C ALA A 147 -4.43 3.87 -15.46
N LEU A 148 -3.13 4.10 -15.66
CA LEU A 148 -2.05 3.21 -15.23
C LEU A 148 -1.55 3.47 -13.80
N ILE A 149 -1.98 4.56 -13.15
CA ILE A 149 -1.65 4.85 -11.74
C ILE A 149 -1.99 3.67 -10.81
N PRO A 150 -3.18 3.04 -10.84
CA PRO A 150 -3.43 1.88 -9.98
C PRO A 150 -2.58 0.65 -10.35
N VAL A 151 -2.12 0.54 -11.60
CA VAL A 151 -1.45 -0.65 -12.11
C VAL A 151 -0.02 -0.78 -11.54
N TRP A 152 0.71 0.32 -11.39
CA TRP A 152 2.06 0.27 -10.82
C TRP A 152 2.04 -0.19 -9.36
N PHE A 153 1.07 0.28 -8.57
CA PHE A 153 0.90 -0.12 -7.17
C PHE A 153 0.72 -1.63 -7.07
N LEU A 154 -0.13 -2.19 -7.93
CA LEU A 154 -0.33 -3.62 -7.96
C LEU A 154 0.91 -4.40 -8.40
N ALA A 155 1.65 -3.90 -9.39
CA ALA A 155 2.89 -4.53 -9.81
C ALA A 155 3.89 -4.64 -8.65
N VAL A 156 4.03 -3.57 -7.86
CA VAL A 156 4.85 -3.57 -6.64
C VAL A 156 4.28 -4.52 -5.58
N TYR A 157 2.96 -4.57 -5.38
CA TYR A 157 2.34 -5.52 -4.47
C TYR A 157 2.60 -6.98 -4.86
N LEU A 158 2.52 -7.30 -6.15
CA LEU A 158 2.84 -8.62 -6.69
C LEU A 158 4.31 -8.96 -6.49
N LEU A 159 5.21 -8.01 -6.72
CA LEU A 159 6.65 -8.17 -6.49
C LEU A 159 6.96 -8.49 -5.03
N VAL A 160 6.43 -7.70 -4.09
CA VAL A 160 6.57 -7.95 -2.64
C VAL A 160 5.94 -9.29 -2.24
N THR A 161 4.80 -9.64 -2.85
CA THR A 161 4.14 -10.93 -2.62
C THR A 161 4.98 -12.10 -3.13
N ALA A 162 5.67 -11.95 -4.28
CA ALA A 162 6.59 -12.95 -4.81
C ALA A 162 7.77 -13.19 -3.85
N CYS A 163 8.26 -12.15 -3.18
CA CYS A 163 9.32 -12.25 -2.18
C CYS A 163 8.89 -12.88 -0.85
N THR A 164 7.58 -13.12 -0.64
CA THR A 164 7.04 -13.61 0.65
C THR A 164 7.74 -14.87 1.19
N PRO A 165 8.03 -15.92 0.40
CA PRO A 165 8.68 -17.11 0.94
C PRO A 165 10.07 -16.81 1.52
N LEU A 166 10.85 -15.98 0.82
CA LEU A 166 12.19 -15.59 1.22
C LEU A 166 12.16 -14.71 2.47
N THR A 167 11.28 -13.70 2.49
CA THR A 167 11.14 -12.80 3.63
C THR A 167 10.54 -13.50 4.85
N TYR A 168 9.63 -14.45 4.65
CA TYR A 168 9.08 -15.30 5.71
C TYR A 168 10.13 -16.22 6.32
N MET A 169 10.98 -16.85 5.49
CA MET A 169 12.11 -17.63 5.97
C MET A 169 13.12 -16.76 6.73
N ALA A 170 13.44 -15.58 6.20
CA ALA A 170 14.33 -14.63 6.87
C ALA A 170 13.77 -14.19 8.23
N TRP A 171 12.44 -13.95 8.32
CA TRP A 171 11.78 -13.64 9.58
C TRP A 171 11.90 -14.79 10.58
N LYS A 172 11.58 -16.02 10.18
CA LYS A 172 11.64 -17.18 11.07
C LYS A 172 13.07 -17.50 11.52
N ARG A 173 14.09 -17.19 10.72
CA ARG A 173 15.50 -17.44 11.05
C ARG A 173 16.17 -16.31 11.85
N PHE A 174 15.90 -15.06 11.51
CA PHE A 174 16.64 -13.91 12.03
C PHE A 174 15.78 -12.91 12.83
N GLY A 175 14.45 -13.07 12.86
CA GLY A 175 13.54 -12.19 13.57
C GLY A 175 13.73 -10.72 13.19
N TRP A 176 13.86 -9.84 14.19
CA TRP A 176 14.04 -8.40 13.99
C TRP A 176 15.27 -8.02 13.17
N ALA A 177 16.32 -8.84 13.14
CA ALA A 177 17.49 -8.56 12.29
C ALA A 177 17.14 -8.58 10.79
N SER A 178 16.15 -9.41 10.39
CA SER A 178 15.65 -9.40 9.01
C SER A 178 14.95 -8.09 8.64
N PHE A 179 14.31 -7.43 9.59
CA PHE A 179 13.70 -6.11 9.40
C PHE A 179 14.77 -4.99 9.41
N ALA A 180 15.71 -5.06 10.36
CA ALA A 180 16.71 -4.03 10.57
C ALA A 180 17.58 -3.75 9.33
N TRP A 181 17.80 -4.75 8.46
CA TRP A 181 18.54 -4.60 7.20
C TRP A 181 17.89 -3.65 6.19
N PHE A 182 16.56 -3.52 6.19
CA PHE A 182 15.88 -2.68 5.20
C PHE A 182 16.10 -1.18 5.41
N ILE A 183 16.40 -0.77 6.65
CA ILE A 183 16.69 0.63 7.00
C ILE A 183 17.98 1.11 6.32
N PRO A 184 19.17 0.50 6.56
CA PRO A 184 20.39 0.93 5.88
C PRO A 184 20.34 0.71 4.36
N ALA A 185 19.59 -0.28 3.87
CA ALA A 185 19.40 -0.48 2.42
C ALA A 185 18.64 0.69 1.77
N ALA A 186 17.55 1.16 2.40
CA ALA A 186 16.82 2.34 1.94
C ALA A 186 17.68 3.62 2.06
N MET A 187 18.37 3.80 3.19
CA MET A 187 19.27 4.94 3.41
C MET A 187 20.40 4.99 2.37
N LEU A 188 21.04 3.85 2.07
CA LEU A 188 22.10 3.76 1.07
C LEU A 188 21.57 4.08 -0.33
N THR A 189 20.38 3.60 -0.66
CA THR A 189 19.74 3.87 -1.95
C THR A 189 19.43 5.36 -2.11
N ASP A 190 18.89 6.00 -1.08
CA ASP A 190 18.65 7.44 -1.08
C ASP A 190 19.96 8.21 -1.18
N TRP A 191 20.99 7.82 -0.43
CA TRP A 191 22.31 8.45 -0.51
C TRP A 191 22.94 8.34 -1.91
N LEU A 192 22.89 7.15 -2.53
CA LEU A 192 23.37 6.93 -3.90
C LEU A 192 22.57 7.74 -4.93
N THR A 193 21.27 7.91 -4.70
CA THR A 193 20.39 8.68 -5.58
C THR A 193 20.70 10.17 -5.48
N PHE A 194 20.74 10.73 -4.27
CA PHE A 194 20.84 12.18 -4.07
C PHE A 194 22.27 12.70 -4.12
N THR A 195 23.25 11.92 -3.64
CA THR A 195 24.65 12.34 -3.57
C THR A 195 25.43 11.88 -4.81
N ALA A 196 25.34 10.60 -5.14
CA ALA A 196 26.11 10.01 -6.24
C ALA A 196 25.39 10.07 -7.59
N GLN A 197 24.13 10.52 -7.62
CA GLN A 197 23.30 10.69 -8.82
C GLN A 197 23.28 9.44 -9.72
N VAL A 198 23.35 8.25 -9.10
CA VAL A 198 23.36 6.98 -9.84
C VAL A 198 21.98 6.78 -10.47
N PRO A 199 21.87 6.71 -11.80
CA PRO A 199 20.57 6.58 -12.46
C PRO A 199 19.85 5.29 -12.05
N TYR A 200 18.53 5.37 -11.88
CA TYR A 200 17.62 4.26 -11.64
C TYR A 200 17.80 3.46 -10.34
N VAL A 201 18.79 3.77 -9.49
CA VAL A 201 19.01 3.04 -8.22
C VAL A 201 17.84 3.23 -7.24
N ASN A 202 17.20 4.40 -7.28
CA ASN A 202 16.01 4.75 -6.49
C ASN A 202 14.84 3.80 -6.69
N PHE A 203 14.70 3.15 -7.85
CA PHE A 203 13.64 2.15 -8.06
C PHE A 203 13.81 0.92 -7.15
N THR A 204 15.02 0.65 -6.63
CA THR A 204 15.21 -0.45 -5.68
C THR A 204 14.53 -0.18 -4.33
N ASN A 205 14.22 1.07 -3.98
CA ASN A 205 13.47 1.39 -2.76
C ASN A 205 12.04 0.86 -2.78
N PHE A 206 11.44 0.61 -3.95
CA PHE A 206 10.17 -0.13 -4.02
C PHE A 206 10.28 -1.49 -3.30
N LEU A 207 11.44 -2.14 -3.37
CA LEU A 207 11.70 -3.35 -2.63
C LEU A 207 12.01 -3.04 -1.17
N TRP A 208 12.99 -2.18 -0.88
CA TRP A 208 13.48 -2.01 0.49
C TRP A 208 12.43 -1.44 1.44
N VAL A 209 11.70 -0.41 1.00
CA VAL A 209 10.68 0.24 1.82
C VAL A 209 9.50 -0.70 2.06
N PHE A 210 8.93 -1.26 0.99
CA PHE A 210 7.73 -2.07 1.13
C PHE A 210 8.00 -3.46 1.69
N LEU A 211 9.15 -4.09 1.41
CA LEU A 211 9.54 -5.33 2.10
C LEU A 211 9.82 -5.08 3.58
N GLY A 212 10.42 -3.95 3.95
CA GLY A 212 10.61 -3.56 5.35
C GLY A 212 9.28 -3.47 6.10
N ILE A 213 8.30 -2.76 5.54
CA ILE A 213 6.95 -2.65 6.15
C ILE A 213 6.20 -3.99 6.10
N HIS A 214 6.36 -4.78 5.03
CA HIS A 214 5.80 -6.14 4.91
C HIS A 214 6.34 -7.07 6.01
N GLN A 215 7.62 -6.95 6.35
CA GLN A 215 8.26 -7.71 7.42
C GLN A 215 7.62 -7.44 8.79
N LEU A 216 7.19 -6.20 9.04
CA LEU A 216 6.44 -5.84 10.25
C LEU A 216 5.07 -6.53 10.32
N GLY A 217 4.51 -6.94 9.17
CA GLY A 217 3.30 -7.76 9.12
C GLY A 217 3.52 -9.17 9.69
N PHE A 218 4.71 -9.75 9.52
CA PHE A 218 5.09 -10.99 10.19
C PHE A 218 5.32 -10.80 11.68
N ALA A 219 5.93 -9.68 12.07
CA ALA A 219 6.10 -9.31 13.48
C ALA A 219 4.75 -9.15 14.19
N TRP A 220 3.79 -8.49 13.53
CA TRP A 220 2.42 -8.38 14.01
C TRP A 220 1.77 -9.76 14.17
N ARG A 221 1.92 -10.64 13.17
CA ARG A 221 1.40 -12.01 13.23
C ARG A 221 1.98 -12.83 14.39
N ASP A 222 3.27 -12.69 14.67
CA ASP A 222 3.96 -13.39 15.75
C ASP A 222 3.78 -12.69 17.13
N GLY A 223 2.80 -11.78 17.26
CA GLY A 223 2.41 -11.16 18.53
C GLY A 223 3.38 -10.09 19.06
N LYS A 224 4.35 -9.63 18.24
CA LYS A 224 5.38 -8.67 18.71
C LYS A 224 4.82 -7.28 19.08
N PHE A 225 3.63 -6.96 18.61
CA PHE A 225 2.93 -5.70 18.87
C PHE A 225 1.76 -5.82 19.86
N GLU A 226 1.62 -6.95 20.57
CA GLU A 226 0.56 -7.12 21.60
C GLU A 226 0.68 -6.10 22.74
N ASN A 227 1.90 -5.70 23.09
CA ASN A 227 2.13 -4.62 24.04
C ASN A 227 1.85 -3.27 23.40
N ARG A 228 0.76 -2.62 23.83
CA ARG A 228 0.36 -1.30 23.35
C ARG A 228 1.43 -0.22 23.54
N LEU A 229 2.21 -0.26 24.61
CA LEU A 229 3.29 0.70 24.83
C LEU A 229 4.41 0.55 23.81
N PHE A 230 4.70 -0.70 23.40
CA PHE A 230 5.67 -0.96 22.34
C PHE A 230 5.18 -0.41 21.00
N ALA A 231 3.90 -0.63 20.65
CA ALA A 231 3.31 -0.06 19.43
C ALA A 231 3.30 1.48 19.44
N LEU A 232 2.96 2.10 20.58
CA LEU A 232 3.03 3.56 20.75
C LEU A 232 4.46 4.09 20.70
N GLY A 233 5.43 3.36 21.23
CA GLY A 233 6.86 3.68 21.08
C GLY A 233 7.29 3.66 19.62
N TRP A 234 6.83 2.67 18.85
CA TRP A 234 7.05 2.60 17.40
C TRP A 234 6.44 3.80 16.66
N PHE A 235 5.21 4.19 17.05
CA PHE A 235 4.57 5.38 16.52
C PHE A 235 5.38 6.65 16.83
N ALA A 236 5.77 6.84 18.09
CA ALA A 236 6.50 8.02 18.53
C ALA A 236 7.87 8.14 17.85
N VAL A 237 8.63 7.04 17.77
CA VAL A 237 9.94 7.02 17.11
C VAL A 237 9.79 7.23 15.61
N GLY A 238 8.87 6.53 14.94
CA GLY A 238 8.62 6.70 13.51
C GLY A 238 8.21 8.13 13.17
N LEU A 239 7.32 8.73 13.97
CA LEU A 239 6.87 10.11 13.79
C LEU A 239 7.98 11.12 14.06
N ALA A 240 8.78 10.92 15.11
CA ALA A 240 9.92 11.78 15.41
C ALA A 240 10.95 11.76 14.28
N VAL A 241 11.30 10.57 13.77
CA VAL A 241 12.19 10.43 12.60
C VAL A 241 11.59 11.11 11.38
N LEU A 242 10.31 10.87 11.07
CA LEU A 242 9.63 11.49 9.94
C LEU A 242 9.70 13.02 10.01
N ILE A 243 9.29 13.61 11.14
CA ILE A 243 9.35 15.06 11.37
C ILE A 243 10.79 15.57 11.21
N SER A 244 11.76 14.85 11.76
CA SER A 244 13.17 15.25 11.72
C SER A 244 13.70 15.32 10.29
N ILE A 245 13.38 14.32 9.46
CA ILE A 245 13.90 14.23 8.09
C ILE A 245 13.09 15.04 7.07
N THR A 246 11.84 15.41 7.36
CA THR A 246 10.99 16.19 6.45
C THR A 246 10.89 17.68 6.81
N VAL A 247 10.79 18.01 8.10
CA VAL A 247 10.58 19.41 8.54
C VAL A 247 11.91 20.13 8.70
N TYR A 248 12.89 19.41 9.27
CA TYR A 248 14.23 19.92 9.52
C TYR A 248 15.28 19.33 8.57
N GLY A 249 14.86 18.38 7.72
CA GLY A 249 15.73 17.63 6.84
C GLY A 249 15.52 17.94 5.37
N PHE A 250 16.07 17.07 4.53
CA PHE A 250 16.13 17.24 3.08
C PHE A 250 14.87 16.76 2.34
N TYR A 251 14.07 15.89 2.96
CA TYR A 251 12.91 15.30 2.29
C TYR A 251 11.72 16.26 2.31
N PRO A 252 10.91 16.33 1.24
CA PRO A 252 9.69 17.11 1.25
C PRO A 252 8.69 16.62 2.30
N VAL A 253 7.86 17.54 2.81
CA VAL A 253 6.77 17.20 3.73
C VAL A 253 5.68 16.40 3.03
N ALA A 254 5.41 16.68 1.75
CA ALA A 254 4.43 15.94 0.96
C ALA A 254 4.90 14.49 0.72
N MET A 255 4.05 13.52 1.05
CA MET A 255 4.32 12.08 0.88
C MET A 255 3.84 11.55 -0.49
N VAL A 256 3.03 12.33 -1.18
CA VAL A 256 2.55 12.09 -2.54
C VAL A 256 3.26 13.07 -3.48
N SER A 257 3.43 12.70 -4.75
CA SER A 257 4.01 13.59 -5.76
C SER A 257 3.25 14.92 -5.82
N ALA A 258 3.91 16.02 -5.47
CA ALA A 258 3.44 17.37 -5.71
C ALA A 258 4.17 17.96 -6.94
N PRO A 259 3.57 18.87 -7.73
CA PRO A 259 4.20 19.42 -8.92
C PRO A 259 5.44 20.25 -8.55
N GLY A 260 6.59 19.93 -9.14
CA GLY A 260 7.84 20.69 -8.96
C GLY A 260 8.71 20.29 -7.76
N GLU A 261 8.28 19.34 -6.92
CA GLU A 261 9.05 18.81 -5.79
C GLU A 261 9.48 17.35 -5.99
N LEU A 262 10.48 16.92 -5.23
CA LEU A 262 10.89 15.51 -5.15
C LEU A 262 9.74 14.67 -4.58
N SER A 263 9.36 13.59 -5.26
CA SER A 263 8.32 12.69 -4.75
C SER A 263 8.89 11.70 -3.73
N ASN A 264 8.26 11.60 -2.56
CA ASN A 264 8.55 10.56 -1.58
C ASN A 264 7.89 9.21 -1.92
N SER A 265 7.05 9.13 -2.96
CA SER A 265 6.27 7.93 -3.31
C SER A 265 6.67 7.29 -4.65
N LEU A 266 7.31 8.06 -5.54
CA LEU A 266 7.65 7.62 -6.90
C LEU A 266 9.06 8.10 -7.30
N PRO A 267 10.12 7.35 -6.93
CA PRO A 267 10.14 6.16 -6.08
C PRO A 267 10.06 6.44 -4.56
N PRO A 268 9.71 5.43 -3.72
CA PRO A 268 9.71 5.54 -2.27
C PRO A 268 11.04 6.02 -1.71
N THR A 269 11.00 6.89 -0.70
CA THR A 269 12.18 7.33 0.05
C THR A 269 12.17 6.80 1.48
N LEU A 270 13.24 7.06 2.22
CA LEU A 270 13.31 6.85 3.67
C LEU A 270 12.21 7.61 4.42
N ALA A 271 11.75 8.75 3.91
CA ALA A 271 10.62 9.47 4.49
C ALA A 271 9.34 8.63 4.46
N LEU A 272 9.05 7.96 3.35
CA LEU A 272 7.91 7.04 3.27
C LEU A 272 8.10 5.82 4.19
N PHE A 273 9.33 5.34 4.37
CA PHE A 273 9.64 4.30 5.34
C PHE A 273 9.29 4.75 6.76
N ALA A 274 9.75 5.94 7.17
CA ALA A 274 9.49 6.51 8.49
C ALA A 274 7.99 6.75 8.75
N LEU A 275 7.27 7.25 7.74
CA LEU A 275 5.81 7.33 7.77
C LEU A 275 5.19 5.95 7.99
N GLY A 276 5.67 4.93 7.29
CA GLY A 276 5.22 3.56 7.47
C GLY A 276 5.42 3.06 8.90
N LEU A 277 6.57 3.35 9.53
CA LEU A 277 6.81 2.98 10.93
C LEU A 277 5.83 3.67 11.89
N ALA A 278 5.59 4.97 11.68
CA ALA A 278 4.61 5.72 12.45
C ALA A 278 3.22 5.09 12.30
N GLN A 279 2.76 4.89 11.05
CA GLN A 279 1.45 4.31 10.77
C GLN A 279 1.30 2.90 11.33
N VAL A 280 2.33 2.04 11.23
CA VAL A 280 2.33 0.69 11.81
C VAL A 280 2.14 0.76 13.33
N GLY A 281 2.91 1.61 14.02
CA GLY A 281 2.76 1.79 15.46
C GLY A 281 1.34 2.26 15.84
N LEU A 282 0.80 3.22 15.10
CA LEU A 282 -0.53 3.78 15.34
C LEU A 282 -1.64 2.74 15.14
N VAL A 283 -1.67 2.07 13.97
CA VAL A 283 -2.76 1.12 13.66
C VAL A 283 -2.72 -0.11 14.55
N LEU A 284 -1.54 -0.54 15.01
CA LEU A 284 -1.41 -1.67 15.93
C LEU A 284 -1.71 -1.26 17.37
N ALA A 285 -1.37 -0.03 17.79
CA ALA A 285 -1.79 0.49 19.10
C ALA A 285 -3.33 0.65 19.22
N LEU A 286 -4.01 0.83 18.08
CA LEU A 286 -5.47 0.92 17.97
C LEU A 286 -6.16 -0.44 17.79
N GLU A 287 -5.42 -1.53 17.55
CA GLU A 287 -6.00 -2.86 17.28
C GLU A 287 -7.00 -3.32 18.35
N PRO A 288 -6.74 -3.19 19.68
CA PRO A 288 -7.70 -3.64 20.68
C PRO A 288 -9.04 -2.89 20.62
N TRP A 289 -9.01 -1.60 20.29
CA TRP A 289 -10.21 -0.78 20.15
C TRP A 289 -10.93 -1.09 18.84
N GLY A 290 -10.16 -1.23 17.75
CA GLY A 290 -10.66 -1.63 16.44
C GLY A 290 -11.36 -2.98 16.47
N ARG A 291 -10.82 -3.96 17.20
CA ARG A 291 -11.45 -5.28 17.38
C ARG A 291 -12.79 -5.19 18.11
N ARG A 292 -12.88 -4.42 19.20
CA ARG A 292 -14.15 -4.17 19.91
C ARG A 292 -15.19 -3.50 19.01
N MET A 293 -14.76 -2.54 18.18
CA MET A 293 -15.64 -1.91 17.21
C MET A 293 -16.16 -2.92 16.17
N LEU A 294 -15.31 -3.85 15.73
CA LEU A 294 -15.63 -4.90 14.75
C LEU A 294 -16.41 -6.09 15.32
N ASP A 295 -16.68 -6.10 16.63
CA ASP A 295 -17.70 -6.99 17.21
C ASP A 295 -19.11 -6.53 16.84
N ASN A 296 -19.28 -5.27 16.45
CA ASN A 296 -20.52 -4.80 15.85
C ASN A 296 -20.72 -5.41 14.46
N LEU A 297 -21.74 -6.26 14.33
CA LEU A 297 -22.05 -7.00 13.10
C LEU A 297 -22.25 -6.09 11.88
N ASN A 298 -22.77 -4.86 12.05
CA ASN A 298 -22.99 -3.96 10.94
C ASN A 298 -21.67 -3.43 10.36
N ILE A 299 -20.73 -3.03 11.22
CA ILE A 299 -19.40 -2.55 10.81
C ILE A 299 -18.62 -3.70 10.18
N TRP A 300 -18.72 -4.90 10.75
CA TRP A 300 -18.13 -6.10 10.17
C TRP A 300 -18.74 -6.46 8.81
N THR A 301 -20.06 -6.40 8.67
CA THR A 301 -20.76 -6.65 7.40
C THR A 301 -20.33 -5.67 6.31
N ALA A 302 -20.20 -4.38 6.65
CA ALA A 302 -19.68 -3.37 5.72
C ALA A 302 -18.24 -3.68 5.28
N THR A 303 -17.39 -4.12 6.22
CA THR A 303 -16.01 -4.54 5.94
C THR A 303 -15.97 -5.75 5.00
N VAL A 304 -16.81 -6.78 5.24
CA VAL A 304 -16.90 -7.97 4.40
C VAL A 304 -17.41 -7.62 3.00
N LEU A 305 -18.42 -6.76 2.91
CA LEU A 305 -18.95 -6.29 1.63
C LEU A 305 -17.87 -5.53 0.83
N MET A 306 -17.16 -4.62 1.48
CA MET A 306 -16.07 -3.86 0.87
C MET A 306 -14.98 -4.81 0.38
N ASN A 307 -14.54 -5.76 1.21
CA ASN A 307 -13.54 -6.77 0.83
C ASN A 307 -13.99 -7.63 -0.37
N GLY A 308 -15.28 -7.92 -0.50
CA GLY A 308 -15.85 -8.65 -1.63
C GLY A 308 -15.89 -7.83 -2.93
N MET A 309 -15.90 -6.50 -2.84
CA MET A 309 -15.93 -5.57 -3.98
C MET A 309 -14.60 -4.85 -4.21
N ILE A 310 -13.53 -5.23 -3.50
CA ILE A 310 -12.23 -4.53 -3.52
C ILE A 310 -11.75 -4.25 -4.93
N MET A 311 -11.77 -5.25 -5.81
CA MET A 311 -11.25 -5.10 -7.16
C MET A 311 -12.14 -4.21 -8.03
N THR A 312 -13.45 -4.17 -7.76
CA THR A 312 -14.39 -3.31 -8.48
C THR A 312 -14.32 -1.85 -8.00
N VAL A 313 -14.02 -1.63 -6.72
CA VAL A 313 -13.89 -0.28 -6.14
C VAL A 313 -12.53 0.35 -6.46
N TYR A 314 -11.50 -0.49 -6.55
CA TYR A 314 -10.13 -0.05 -6.82
C TYR A 314 -9.89 0.37 -8.28
N LEU A 315 -10.59 -0.28 -9.21
CA LEU A 315 -10.52 -0.05 -10.66
C LEU A 315 -11.50 1.03 -11.11
#